data_AF-A0A821NUW9-F1
#
_entry.id   AF-A0A821NUW9-F1
#
_cell.length_a   1.000
_cell.length_b   1.000
_cell.length_c   1.000
_cell.angle_alpha   90.00
_cell.angle_beta   90.00
_cell.angle_gamma   90.00
#
_symmetry.space_group_name_H-M   'P 1'
#
loop_
_entity.id
_entity.type
_entity.pdbx_description
1 polymer ?
#
loop_
_entity_poly.entity_id
_entity_poly.type
_entity_poly.pdbx_seq_one_letter_code
_entity_poly.pdbx_strand_id
1 'polypeptide(L)'
;MFGVTLLPSIMYHNVDDLIVDAIKNIQDKMNPMINQSNLDLSQPSKGKTRHGLFDSLLICESLSDTVTKLDHPLTLVAYEKLDNECLIFVLNYAGELFEDDTMDDLLAVTNELLTQIANNQVTLVNELNFLPLKQLNKINEWNNT
;
A
#
# COMPACT_ATOMS: atom_id res chain seq x y z
N MET A 1 17.71 -19.12 -8.47
CA MET A 1 17.08 -18.50 -7.28
C MET A 1 17.28 -17.01 -7.45
N PHE A 2 16.27 -16.31 -7.98
CA PHE A 2 16.32 -14.86 -8.12
C PHE A 2 16.07 -14.26 -6.73
N GLY A 3 16.99 -13.44 -6.24
CA GLY A 3 16.83 -12.78 -4.95
C GLY A 3 15.86 -11.62 -5.08
N VAL A 4 14.83 -11.58 -4.22
CA VAL A 4 13.92 -10.43 -4.11
C VAL A 4 14.57 -9.38 -3.21
N THR A 5 14.69 -8.14 -3.69
CA THR A 5 15.24 -7.02 -2.91
C THR A 5 14.10 -6.30 -2.20
N LEU A 6 14.11 -6.30 -0.86
CA LEU A 6 13.17 -5.52 -0.05
C LEU A 6 13.81 -4.17 0.31
N LEU A 7 13.12 -3.05 0.05
CA LEU A 7 13.65 -1.72 0.35
C LEU A 7 12.86 -1.07 1.48
N PRO A 8 13.45 -0.86 2.68
CA PRO A 8 12.78 -0.12 3.73
C PRO A 8 12.61 1.34 3.30
N SER A 9 11.37 1.84 3.27
CA SER A 9 11.09 3.22 2.91
C SER A 9 10.30 3.93 4.01
N ILE A 10 10.78 5.12 4.39
CA ILE A 10 10.09 6.01 5.33
C ILE A 10 9.41 7.08 4.50
N MET A 11 8.08 7.16 4.49
CA MET A 11 7.37 8.23 3.79
C MET A 11 6.95 9.32 4.78
N TYR A 12 7.02 10.57 4.34
CA TYR A 12 6.45 11.70 5.07
C TYR A 12 5.25 12.20 4.28
N HIS A 13 4.10 12.25 4.93
CA HIS A 13 2.86 12.73 4.32
C HIS A 13 2.56 14.11 4.87
N ASN A 14 2.57 15.13 4.01
CA ASN A 14 2.09 16.46 4.35
C ASN A 14 0.66 16.61 3.81
N VAL A 15 -0.26 16.98 4.69
CA VAL A 15 -1.68 17.07 4.38
C VAL A 15 -2.01 18.30 3.53
N ASP A 16 -1.14 19.30 3.53
CA ASP A 16 -1.32 20.55 2.78
C ASP A 16 -0.67 20.53 1.39
N ASP A 17 -0.04 19.41 1.01
CA ASP A 17 0.55 19.24 -0.32
C ASP A 17 -0.54 18.99 -1.37
N LEU A 18 -0.26 19.41 -2.61
CA LEU A 18 -1.02 18.93 -3.76
C LEU A 18 -0.80 17.43 -3.91
N ILE A 19 -1.84 16.69 -4.27
CA ILE A 19 -1.77 15.24 -4.49
C ILE A 19 -0.68 14.88 -5.51
N VAL A 20 -0.59 15.66 -6.60
CA VAL A 20 0.44 15.47 -7.64
C VAL A 20 1.85 15.67 -7.11
N ASP A 21 2.05 16.61 -6.18
CA ASP A 21 3.34 16.86 -5.56
C ASP A 21 3.68 15.76 -4.57
N ALA A 22 2.71 15.26 -3.80
CA ALA A 22 2.89 14.12 -2.91
C ALA A 22 3.29 12.84 -3.69
N ILE A 23 2.62 12.56 -4.81
CA ILE A 23 2.96 11.43 -5.70
C ILE A 23 4.38 11.60 -6.25
N LYS A 24 4.71 12.81 -6.73
CA LYS A 24 6.04 13.11 -7.26
C LYS A 24 7.13 12.96 -6.19
N ASN A 25 6.88 13.43 -4.97
CA ASN A 25 7.80 13.27 -3.83
C ASN A 25 8.07 11.80 -3.52
N ILE A 26 7.04 10.95 -3.60
CA ILE A 26 7.18 9.50 -3.45
C ILE A 26 8.05 8.92 -4.59
N GLN A 27 7.81 9.30 -5.85
CA GLN A 27 8.59 8.84 -6.99
C GLN A 27 10.06 9.28 -6.91
N ASP A 28 10.31 10.56 -6.61
CA ASP A 28 11.65 11.14 -6.48
C ASP A 28 12.45 10.48 -5.36
N LYS A 29 11.78 9.96 -4.34
CA LYS A 29 12.39 9.19 -3.27
C LYS A 29 12.66 7.73 -3.64
N MET A 30 11.69 7.04 -4.26
CA MET A 30 11.81 5.61 -4.55
C MET A 30 12.72 5.31 -5.73
N ASN A 31 12.64 6.11 -6.81
CA ASN A 31 13.42 5.89 -8.03
C ASN A 31 14.94 5.77 -7.78
N PRO A 32 15.61 6.66 -7.02
CA PRO A 32 17.03 6.47 -6.74
C PRO A 32 17.29 5.23 -5.89
N MET A 33 16.41 4.88 -4.94
CA MET A 33 16.57 3.68 -4.11
C MET A 33 16.51 2.40 -4.95
N ILE A 34 15.53 2.31 -5.87
CA ILE A 34 15.37 1.18 -6.79
C ILE A 34 16.57 1.09 -7.75
N ASN A 35 17.03 2.22 -8.29
CA ASN A 35 18.12 2.24 -9.26
C ASN A 35 19.51 1.99 -8.64
N GLN A 36 19.68 2.25 -7.34
CA GLN A 36 20.96 2.07 -6.63
C GLN A 36 21.04 0.76 -5.83
N SER A 37 19.93 0.02 -5.68
CA SER A 37 19.90 -1.19 -4.87
C SER A 37 20.56 -2.38 -5.57
N ASN A 38 21.88 -2.51 -5.42
CA ASN A 38 22.60 -3.80 -5.47
C ASN A 38 22.57 -4.51 -4.10
N LEU A 39 21.64 -4.13 -3.21
CA LEU A 39 21.62 -4.59 -1.83
C LEU A 39 20.91 -5.95 -1.74
N ASP A 40 21.69 -7.01 -1.91
CA ASP A 40 21.22 -8.38 -1.70
C ASP A 40 20.94 -8.62 -0.20
N LEU A 41 19.67 -8.48 0.19
CA LEU A 41 19.21 -8.81 1.54
C LEU A 41 19.08 -10.33 1.78
N SER A 42 19.36 -11.17 0.78
CA SER A 42 19.42 -12.62 0.98
C SER A 42 20.61 -13.03 1.86
N GLN A 43 21.63 -12.17 1.99
CA GLN A 43 22.69 -12.38 2.95
C GLN A 43 22.25 -11.97 4.36
N PRO A 44 22.22 -12.91 5.32
CA PRO A 44 21.93 -12.58 6.71
C PRO A 44 22.99 -11.61 7.21
N SER A 45 22.64 -10.34 7.34
CA SER A 45 23.38 -9.47 8.26
C SER A 45 23.34 -10.18 9.61
N LYS A 46 24.51 -10.35 10.23
CA LYS A 46 24.67 -10.90 11.59
C LYS A 46 24.10 -9.94 12.66
N GLY A 47 23.04 -9.21 12.34
CA GLY A 47 22.29 -8.32 13.19
C GLY A 47 20.83 -8.76 13.16
N LYS A 48 20.23 -8.91 14.34
CA LYS A 48 18.89 -9.44 14.58
C LYS A 48 17.77 -8.50 14.08
N THR A 49 17.69 -8.21 12.79
CA THR A 49 16.62 -7.37 12.22
C THR A 49 16.11 -7.98 10.92
N ARG A 50 15.67 -9.23 10.98
CA ARG A 50 14.87 -9.85 9.90
C ARG A 50 13.36 -9.63 10.08
N HIS A 51 12.93 -9.27 11.29
CA HIS A 51 11.56 -8.90 11.63
C HIS A 51 11.61 -7.58 12.41
N GLY A 52 10.72 -6.62 12.11
CA GLY A 52 10.44 -5.50 13.01
C GLY A 52 10.94 -4.11 12.62
N LEU A 53 11.26 -3.83 11.35
CA LEU A 53 11.36 -2.42 10.91
C LEU A 53 10.00 -1.89 10.43
N PHE A 54 9.20 -2.72 9.76
CA PHE A 54 7.89 -2.35 9.22
C PHE A 54 6.94 -3.55 9.29
N ASP A 55 5.67 -3.29 9.59
CA ASP A 55 4.60 -4.29 9.68
C ASP A 55 3.86 -4.48 8.35
N SER A 56 4.10 -3.61 7.37
CA SER A 56 3.48 -3.63 6.05
C SER A 56 4.51 -3.74 4.92
N LEU A 57 4.21 -4.56 3.93
CA LEU A 57 5.02 -4.74 2.73
C LEU A 57 4.22 -4.37 1.48
N LEU A 58 4.83 -3.58 0.58
CA LEU A 58 4.27 -3.24 -0.72
C LEU A 58 5.08 -3.91 -1.83
N ILE A 59 4.38 -4.59 -2.74
CA ILE A 59 4.93 -5.27 -3.91
C ILE A 59 4.21 -4.73 -5.15
N CYS A 60 4.96 -4.06 -6.03
CA CYS A 60 4.47 -3.59 -7.31
C CYS A 60 5.28 -4.28 -8.41
N GLU A 61 4.68 -5.29 -9.04
CA GLU A 61 5.37 -6.12 -10.06
C GLU A 61 4.49 -6.32 -11.29
N SER A 62 5.10 -6.68 -12.43
CA SER A 62 4.37 -7.24 -13.57
C SER A 62 4.17 -8.74 -13.37
N LEU A 63 2.98 -9.26 -13.67
CA LEU A 63 2.42 -10.63 -13.50
C LEU A 63 3.31 -11.90 -13.48
N SER A 64 4.61 -11.84 -13.81
CA SER A 64 5.44 -13.01 -14.09
C SER A 64 6.08 -13.67 -12.86
N ASP A 65 6.21 -12.98 -11.74
CA ASP A 65 6.89 -13.54 -10.57
C ASP A 65 5.88 -13.98 -9.51
N THR A 66 5.87 -15.28 -9.24
CA THR A 66 5.12 -15.87 -8.14
C THR A 66 5.55 -15.17 -6.86
N VAL A 67 4.68 -14.31 -6.31
CA VAL A 67 4.91 -13.66 -5.02
C VAL A 67 5.15 -14.75 -4.00
N THR A 68 6.42 -14.94 -3.66
CA THR A 68 6.84 -15.92 -2.66
C THR A 68 6.18 -15.50 -1.36
N LYS A 69 5.46 -16.42 -0.70
CA LYS A 69 4.73 -16.14 0.55
C LYS A 69 5.67 -15.43 1.55
N LEU A 70 5.47 -14.12 1.70
CA LEU A 70 6.28 -13.26 2.55
C LEU A 70 5.62 -13.20 3.93
N ASP A 71 6.43 -13.39 4.97
CA ASP A 71 6.01 -13.56 6.35
C ASP A 71 5.81 -12.19 7.03
N HIS A 72 4.92 -11.37 6.46
CA HIS A 72 4.56 -10.04 6.96
C HIS A 72 3.06 -9.98 7.33
N PRO A 73 2.70 -9.33 8.46
CA PRO A 73 1.31 -9.22 8.92
C PRO A 73 0.33 -8.67 7.89
N LEU A 74 0.78 -7.71 7.07
CA LEU A 74 0.00 -7.13 5.99
C LEU A 74 0.90 -6.93 4.76
N THR A 75 0.49 -7.48 3.63
CA THR A 75 1.18 -7.33 2.35
C THR A 75 0.19 -6.86 1.29
N LEU A 76 0.57 -5.81 0.56
CA LEU A 76 -0.13 -5.30 -0.59
C LEU A 76 0.62 -5.71 -1.87
N VAL A 77 -0.07 -6.40 -2.76
CA VAL A 77 0.41 -6.69 -4.12
C VAL A 77 -0.43 -5.92 -5.13
N ALA A 78 0.23 -5.11 -5.97
CA ALA A 78 -0.41 -4.37 -7.04
C ALA A 78 0.26 -4.69 -8.38
N TYR A 79 -0.53 -5.01 -9.40
CA TYR A 79 -0.01 -5.29 -10.75
C TYR A 79 -1.03 -4.97 -11.83
N GLU A 80 -0.54 -4.62 -13.01
CA GLU A 80 -1.37 -4.34 -14.18
C GLU A 80 -1.69 -5.63 -14.95
N LYS A 81 -2.97 -5.83 -15.26
CA LYS A 81 -3.45 -6.95 -16.07
C LYS A 81 -3.68 -6.48 -17.51
N LEU A 82 -2.78 -6.86 -18.41
CA LEU A 82 -2.74 -6.36 -19.80
C LEU A 82 -3.95 -6.77 -20.66
N ASP A 83 -4.62 -7.86 -20.33
CA ASP A 83 -5.77 -8.39 -21.07
C ASP A 83 -7.06 -7.59 -20.85
N ASN A 84 -7.20 -6.94 -19.69
CA ASN A 84 -8.42 -6.19 -19.32
C ASN A 84 -8.14 -4.72 -18.97
N GLU A 85 -6.92 -4.22 -19.19
CA GLU A 85 -6.48 -2.85 -18.84
C GLU A 85 -6.86 -2.45 -17.40
N CYS A 86 -6.71 -3.38 -16.45
CA CYS A 86 -7.09 -3.15 -15.06
C CYS A 86 -5.89 -3.27 -14.11
N LEU A 87 -5.94 -2.49 -13.03
CA LEU A 87 -5.06 -2.65 -11.89
C LEU A 87 -5.65 -3.72 -10.96
N ILE A 88 -4.87 -4.75 -10.66
CA ILE A 88 -5.20 -5.73 -9.63
C ILE A 88 -4.53 -5.29 -8.33
N PHE A 89 -5.31 -5.27 -7.25
CA PHE A 89 -4.89 -4.88 -5.91
C PHE A 89 -5.27 -5.97 -4.93
N VAL A 90 -4.29 -6.61 -4.28
CA VAL A 90 -4.49 -7.75 -3.38
C VAL A 90 -3.89 -7.46 -2.02
N LEU A 91 -4.71 -7.50 -0.98
CA LEU A 91 -4.24 -7.50 0.41
C LEU A 91 -4.15 -8.93 0.92
N ASN A 92 -2.95 -9.33 1.33
CA ASN A 92 -2.71 -10.55 2.09
C ASN A 92 -2.45 -10.16 3.54
N TYR A 93 -3.11 -10.82 4.48
CA TYR A 93 -3.02 -10.46 5.88
C TYR A 93 -3.02 -11.69 6.81
N ALA A 94 -2.45 -11.51 7.99
CA ALA A 94 -2.46 -12.49 9.07
C ALA A 94 -3.84 -12.50 9.74
N GLY A 95 -4.60 -13.59 9.56
CA GLY A 95 -5.96 -13.73 10.10
C GLY A 95 -6.02 -13.74 11.63
N GLU A 96 -4.89 -13.95 12.31
CA GLU A 96 -4.77 -13.79 13.76
C GLU A 96 -4.67 -12.32 14.23
N LEU A 97 -4.43 -11.38 13.31
CA LEU A 97 -4.31 -9.94 13.60
C LEU A 97 -5.44 -9.11 12.98
N PHE A 98 -6.07 -9.59 11.91
CA PHE A 98 -7.07 -8.84 11.16
C PHE A 98 -8.29 -9.70 10.85
N GLU A 99 -9.46 -9.09 10.98
CA GLU A 99 -10.74 -9.70 10.60
C GLU A 99 -11.09 -9.37 9.15
N ASP A 100 -11.74 -10.30 8.46
CA ASP A 100 -12.13 -10.16 7.05
C ASP A 100 -12.97 -8.88 6.82
N ASP A 101 -13.95 -8.62 7.66
CA ASP A 101 -14.80 -7.43 7.57
C ASP A 101 -14.00 -6.11 7.67
N THR A 102 -12.92 -6.11 8.48
CA THR A 102 -12.04 -4.95 8.62
C THR A 102 -11.20 -4.74 7.36
N MET A 103 -10.71 -5.84 6.78
CA MET A 103 -9.90 -5.80 5.57
C MET A 103 -10.73 -5.45 4.33
N ASP A 104 -11.99 -5.90 4.27
CA ASP A 104 -12.96 -5.49 3.26
C ASP A 104 -13.28 -3.99 3.35
N ASP A 105 -13.49 -3.47 4.57
CA ASP A 105 -13.70 -2.04 4.77
C ASP A 105 -12.44 -1.22 4.39
N LEU A 106 -11.22 -1.73 4.67
CA LEU A 106 -9.96 -1.10 4.22
C LEU A 106 -9.80 -1.11 2.69
N LEU A 107 -10.15 -2.21 2.02
CA LEU A 107 -10.17 -2.29 0.56
C LEU A 107 -11.16 -1.27 -0.02
N ALA A 108 -12.34 -1.15 0.56
CA ALA A 108 -13.35 -0.19 0.13
C ALA A 108 -12.85 1.27 0.25
N VAL A 109 -12.24 1.63 1.39
CA VAL A 109 -11.59 2.94 1.58
C VAL A 109 -10.52 3.16 0.52
N THR A 110 -9.65 2.18 0.29
CA THR A 110 -8.54 2.31 -0.67
C THR A 110 -9.05 2.53 -2.10
N ASN A 111 -10.07 1.78 -2.52
CA ASN A 111 -10.67 1.96 -3.84
C ASN A 111 -11.32 3.34 -4.00
N GLU A 112 -11.97 3.85 -2.95
CA GLU A 112 -12.57 5.18 -2.94
C GLU A 112 -11.50 6.28 -3.05
N LEU A 113 -10.40 6.17 -2.32
CA LEU A 113 -9.27 7.11 -2.41
C LEU A 113 -8.63 7.10 -3.80
N LEU A 114 -8.38 5.91 -4.37
CA LEU A 114 -7.84 5.78 -5.72
C LEU A 114 -8.79 6.39 -6.76
N THR A 115 -10.10 6.23 -6.58
CA THR A 115 -11.13 6.82 -7.46
C THR A 115 -11.14 8.35 -7.36
N GLN A 116 -11.06 8.90 -6.14
CA GLN A 116 -10.97 10.34 -5.92
C GLN A 116 -9.75 10.95 -6.61
N ILE A 117 -8.59 10.31 -6.48
CA ILE A 117 -7.32 10.73 -7.10
C ILE A 117 -7.41 10.62 -8.63
N ALA A 118 -7.82 9.47 -9.17
CA ALA A 118 -7.86 9.23 -10.60
C ALA A 118 -8.83 10.17 -11.36
N ASN A 119 -9.94 10.53 -10.72
CA ASN A 119 -10.93 11.43 -11.30
C ASN A 119 -10.64 12.92 -11.03
N ASN A 120 -9.52 13.26 -10.38
CA ASN A 120 -9.17 14.63 -9.97
C ASN A 120 -10.29 15.32 -9.16
N GLN A 121 -10.98 14.57 -8.29
CA GLN A 121 -12.07 15.11 -7.46
C GLN A 121 -11.54 16.00 -6.33
N VAL A 122 -10.27 15.81 -5.98
CA VAL A 122 -9.56 16.46 -4.89
C VAL A 122 -8.21 16.95 -5.42
N THR A 123 -7.72 18.05 -4.85
CA THR A 123 -6.46 18.68 -5.27
C THR A 123 -5.41 18.59 -4.17
N LEU A 124 -5.83 18.72 -2.91
CA LEU A 124 -4.97 18.63 -1.73
C LEU A 124 -5.12 17.28 -1.02
N VAL A 125 -4.07 16.85 -0.33
CA VAL A 125 -4.09 15.59 0.44
C VAL A 125 -5.14 15.63 1.56
N ASN A 126 -5.34 16.79 2.21
CA ASN A 126 -6.34 16.97 3.28
C ASN A 126 -7.81 16.93 2.79
N GLU A 127 -8.05 16.98 1.49
CA GLU A 127 -9.39 16.88 0.90
C GLU A 127 -9.82 15.42 0.67
N LEU A 128 -8.90 14.46 0.80
CA LEU A 128 -9.20 13.04 0.65
C LEU A 128 -10.23 12.58 1.70
N ASN A 129 -11.34 12.03 1.23
CA ASN A 129 -12.35 11.47 2.10
C ASN A 129 -12.07 9.99 2.38
N PHE A 130 -11.71 9.68 3.63
CA PHE A 130 -11.43 8.33 4.12
C PHE A 130 -12.68 7.57 4.59
N LEU A 131 -13.86 8.18 4.52
CA LEU A 131 -15.12 7.59 4.98
C LEU A 131 -16.01 7.23 3.79
N PRO A 132 -15.97 5.95 3.32
CA PRO A 132 -16.95 5.42 2.41
C PRO A 132 -18.37 5.60 2.93
N LEU A 133 -19.34 5.78 2.03
CA LEU A 133 -20.76 5.95 2.37
C LEU A 133 -21.30 4.83 3.28
N LYS A 134 -20.82 3.59 3.10
CA LYS A 134 -21.18 2.44 3.94
C LYS A 134 -20.79 2.64 5.41
N GLN A 135 -19.65 3.29 5.69
CA GLN A 135 -19.19 3.59 7.05
C GLN A 135 -19.92 4.82 7.64
N LEU A 136 -20.29 5.79 6.82
CA LEU A 136 -21.08 6.94 7.27
C LEU A 136 -22.43 6.50 7.87
N ASN A 137 -23.07 5.49 7.28
CA ASN A 137 -24.31 4.92 7.82
C ASN A 137 -24.10 4.30 9.21
N LYS A 138 -23.02 3.54 9.43
CA LYS A 138 -22.67 3.00 10.76
C LYS A 138 -22.47 4.11 11.79
N ILE A 139 -21.80 5.21 11.43
CA ILE A 139 -21.61 6.36 12.32
C ILE A 139 -22.95 7.00 12.68
N ASN A 140 -23.85 7.16 11.71
CA ASN A 140 -25.18 7.68 11.97
C ASN A 140 -25.99 6.77 12.91
N GLU A 141 -25.87 5.45 12.77
CA GLU A 141 -26.48 4.50 13.71
C GLU A 141 -25.94 4.67 15.14
N TRP A 142 -24.61 4.78 15.31
CA TRP A 142 -23.98 4.99 16.62
C TRP A 142 -24.34 6.33 17.26
N ASN A 143 -24.53 7.38 16.46
CA ASN A 143 -24.95 8.70 16.96
C ASN A 143 -26.44 8.76 17.34
N ASN A 144 -27.22 7.73 16.99
CA ASN A 144 -28.64 7.61 17.36
C ASN A 144 -28.86 6.74 18.63
N THR A 145 -27.78 6.40 19.35
CA THR A 145 -27.79 5.78 20.68
C THR A 145 -27.27 6.73 21.75
#